data_AF-A0A533SG00-F1
#
_entry.id   AF-A0A533SG00-F1
#
_cell.length_a   1.000
_cell.length_b   1.000
_cell.length_c   1.000
_cell.angle_alpha   90.00
_cell.angle_beta   90.00
_cell.angle_gamma   90.00
#
_symmetry.space_group_name_H-M   'P 1'
#
loop_
_entity.id
_entity.type
_entity.pdbx_description
1 polymer ?
#
loop_
_entity_poly.entity_id
_entity_poly.type
_entity_poly.pdbx_seq_one_letter_code
_entity_poly.pdbx_strand_id
1 'polypeptide(L)'
;NVGGNVALIIAESGCKIIALSDSRGGVLCRKGIDVKKTLLHKERTHRLSDLDGYENITNDELLEIDCDVLIPAAIENQITKDNASRIKAEVVVEAANGPTTPEATTILEDNGILIIPDIVANAGGVVVSYLEWVQNLHREHWSAEEVNSRLEAKIVKAFNDVYDFSKKAQVDMRTAASMLAVGRVSDALKTLGLWP
;
A
#
# COMPACT_ATOMS: atom_id res chain seq x y z
N ASN A 1 -3.40 -6.07 -10.94
CA ASN A 1 -2.12 -5.36 -11.16
C ASN A 1 -1.44 -5.16 -9.80
N VAL A 2 -1.78 -4.13 -9.02
CA VAL A 2 -1.14 -3.81 -7.72
C VAL A 2 -1.04 -5.00 -6.77
N GLY A 3 -2.17 -5.58 -6.33
CA GLY A 3 -2.14 -6.68 -5.35
C GLY A 3 -1.37 -7.92 -5.81
N GLY A 4 -1.40 -8.25 -7.12
CA GLY A 4 -0.65 -9.39 -7.66
C GLY A 4 0.87 -9.15 -7.67
N ASN A 5 1.30 -7.97 -8.09
CA ASN A 5 2.72 -7.59 -8.07
C ASN A 5 3.27 -7.50 -6.65
N VAL A 6 2.52 -6.88 -5.74
CA VAL A 6 2.89 -6.79 -4.32
C VAL A 6 3.05 -8.19 -3.71
N ALA A 7 2.08 -9.08 -3.94
CA ALA A 7 2.16 -10.46 -3.44
C ALA A 7 3.39 -11.21 -3.97
N LEU A 8 3.76 -11.03 -5.24
CA LEU A 8 4.96 -11.64 -5.82
C LEU A 8 6.24 -11.10 -5.19
N ILE A 9 6.40 -9.77 -5.13
CA ILE A 9 7.62 -9.11 -4.62
C ILE A 9 7.83 -9.47 -3.14
N ILE A 10 6.76 -9.44 -2.34
CA ILE A 10 6.81 -9.77 -0.91
C ILE A 10 7.15 -11.25 -0.71
N ALA A 11 6.58 -12.15 -1.51
CA ALA A 11 6.93 -13.58 -1.46
C ALA A 11 8.39 -13.83 -1.86
N GLU A 12 8.90 -13.14 -2.90
CA GLU A 12 10.30 -13.24 -3.34
C GLU A 12 11.28 -12.64 -2.31
N SER A 13 10.81 -11.71 -1.48
CA SER A 13 11.56 -11.17 -0.33
C SER A 13 11.56 -12.10 0.90
N GLY A 14 10.93 -13.28 0.80
CA GLY A 14 10.91 -14.30 1.85
C GLY A 14 9.74 -14.21 2.84
N CYS A 15 8.81 -13.27 2.63
CA CYS A 15 7.62 -13.17 3.46
C CYS A 15 6.60 -14.26 3.11
N LYS A 16 5.80 -14.66 4.10
CA LYS A 16 4.75 -15.67 3.92
C LYS A 16 3.42 -15.00 3.58
N ILE A 17 2.95 -15.18 2.35
CA ILE A 17 1.59 -14.79 1.98
C ILE A 17 0.61 -15.82 2.54
N ILE A 18 -0.23 -15.43 3.49
CA ILE A 18 -1.21 -16.33 4.12
C ILE A 18 -2.62 -16.19 3.55
N ALA A 19 -2.95 -15.06 2.92
CA ALA A 19 -4.25 -14.82 2.32
C ALA A 19 -4.15 -13.95 1.06
N LEU A 20 -5.00 -14.21 0.07
CA LEU A 20 -5.18 -13.38 -1.13
C LEU A 20 -6.66 -13.36 -1.52
N SER A 21 -7.18 -12.22 -1.96
CA SER A 21 -8.55 -12.12 -2.47
C SER A 21 -8.68 -11.34 -3.79
N ASP A 22 -9.83 -11.52 -4.42
CA ASP A 22 -10.31 -10.74 -5.55
C ASP A 22 -11.78 -10.34 -5.36
N SER A 23 -12.44 -9.91 -6.42
CA SER A 23 -13.83 -9.45 -6.36
C SER A 23 -14.84 -10.56 -6.03
N ARG A 24 -14.43 -11.84 -6.00
CA ARG A 24 -15.31 -13.00 -5.78
C ARG A 24 -15.03 -13.74 -4.49
N GLY A 25 -14.04 -13.31 -3.71
CA GLY A 25 -13.59 -13.95 -2.48
C GLY A 25 -12.08 -14.19 -2.50
N GLY A 26 -11.60 -14.98 -1.55
CA GLY A 26 -10.19 -15.22 -1.35
C GLY A 26 -9.85 -16.64 -0.94
N VAL A 27 -8.55 -16.86 -0.79
CA VAL A 27 -7.94 -18.10 -0.35
C VAL A 27 -7.09 -17.86 0.88
N LEU A 28 -7.10 -18.80 1.81
CA LEU A 28 -6.33 -18.79 3.05
C LEU A 28 -5.45 -20.04 3.16
N CYS A 29 -4.21 -19.83 3.56
CA CYS A 29 -3.29 -20.88 3.97
C CYS A 29 -2.28 -20.36 5.00
N ARG A 30 -2.45 -20.72 6.28
CA ARG A 30 -1.48 -20.33 7.34
C ARG A 30 -0.06 -20.88 7.12
N LYS A 31 0.09 -21.94 6.30
CA LYS A 31 1.39 -22.49 5.93
C LYS A 31 2.08 -21.69 4.81
N GLY A 32 1.33 -20.84 4.11
CA GLY A 32 1.80 -20.05 2.97
C GLY A 32 1.07 -20.41 1.67
N ILE A 33 0.90 -19.42 0.82
CA ILE A 33 0.29 -19.52 -0.50
C ILE A 33 1.40 -19.45 -1.55
N ASP A 34 1.40 -20.40 -2.49
CA ASP A 34 2.16 -20.26 -3.73
C ASP A 34 1.49 -19.19 -4.61
N VAL A 35 2.04 -17.98 -4.55
CA VAL A 35 1.51 -16.81 -5.26
C VAL A 35 1.53 -17.04 -6.78
N LYS A 36 2.58 -17.66 -7.33
CA LYS A 36 2.71 -17.88 -8.78
C LYS A 36 1.62 -18.83 -9.27
N LYS A 37 1.43 -19.97 -8.59
CA LYS A 37 0.34 -20.92 -8.88
C LYS A 37 -1.02 -20.25 -8.76
N THR A 38 -1.21 -19.42 -7.74
CA THR A 38 -2.48 -18.76 -7.44
C THR A 38 -2.85 -17.71 -8.49
N LEU A 39 -1.88 -16.92 -8.96
CA LEU A 39 -2.10 -15.96 -10.05
C LEU A 39 -2.39 -16.65 -11.38
N LEU A 40 -1.71 -17.76 -11.70
CA LEU A 40 -2.01 -18.57 -12.89
C LEU A 40 -3.42 -19.18 -12.84
N HIS A 41 -3.85 -19.64 -11.67
CA HIS A 41 -5.24 -20.12 -11.47
C HIS A 41 -6.25 -19.00 -11.73
N LYS A 42 -6.00 -17.81 -11.18
CA LYS A 42 -6.85 -16.64 -11.40
C LYS A 42 -6.94 -16.25 -12.87
N GLU A 43 -5.81 -16.28 -13.58
CA GLU A 43 -5.77 -15.97 -15.01
C GLU A 43 -6.64 -16.94 -15.82
N ARG A 44 -6.58 -18.24 -15.48
CA ARG A 44 -7.34 -19.29 -16.16
C ARG A 44 -8.83 -19.31 -15.81
N THR A 45 -9.19 -19.04 -14.56
CA THR A 45 -10.56 -19.24 -14.04
C THR A 45 -11.32 -17.95 -13.73
N HIS A 46 -10.64 -16.81 -13.82
CA HIS A 46 -11.12 -15.48 -13.45
C HIS A 46 -11.63 -15.37 -12.01
N ARG A 47 -11.13 -16.22 -11.10
CA ARG A 47 -11.42 -16.20 -9.67
C ARG A 47 -10.22 -16.74 -8.88
N LEU A 48 -10.05 -16.30 -7.64
CA LEU A 48 -9.06 -16.86 -6.72
C LEU A 48 -9.59 -18.02 -5.90
N SER A 49 -10.90 -18.01 -5.61
CA SER A 49 -11.57 -19.11 -4.92
C SER A 49 -11.45 -20.43 -5.68
N ASP A 50 -11.75 -21.53 -4.99
CA ASP A 50 -11.83 -22.88 -5.55
C ASP A 50 -10.47 -23.37 -6.07
N LEU A 51 -9.38 -22.93 -5.42
CA LEU A 51 -8.04 -23.40 -5.68
C LEU A 51 -7.68 -24.53 -4.72
N ASP A 52 -7.48 -25.73 -5.28
CA ASP A 52 -7.17 -26.93 -4.51
C ASP A 52 -5.98 -26.74 -3.56
N GLY A 53 -6.21 -27.10 -2.30
CA GLY A 53 -5.22 -27.02 -1.22
C GLY A 53 -5.30 -25.75 -0.37
N TYR A 54 -6.23 -24.84 -0.66
CA TYR A 54 -6.47 -23.63 0.14
C TYR A 54 -7.92 -23.54 0.62
N GLU A 55 -8.12 -22.88 1.74
CA GLU A 55 -9.45 -22.61 2.30
C GLU A 55 -10.07 -21.40 1.60
N ASN A 56 -11.33 -21.51 1.16
CA ASN A 56 -12.07 -20.39 0.61
C ASN A 56 -12.54 -19.47 1.74
N ILE A 57 -12.29 -18.17 1.60
CA ILE A 57 -12.71 -17.13 2.53
C ILE A 57 -13.41 -15.99 1.78
N THR A 58 -14.21 -15.22 2.50
CA THR A 58 -14.78 -13.96 2.02
C THR A 58 -13.77 -12.82 2.10
N ASN A 59 -14.09 -11.70 1.45
CA ASN A 59 -13.26 -10.50 1.52
C ASN A 59 -13.26 -9.87 2.92
N ASP A 60 -14.40 -9.90 3.61
CA ASP A 60 -14.52 -9.40 4.98
C ASP A 60 -13.69 -10.26 5.94
N GLU A 61 -13.78 -11.58 5.81
CA GLU A 61 -12.95 -12.50 6.59
C GLU A 61 -11.46 -12.23 6.37
N LEU A 62 -11.03 -11.97 5.12
CA LEU A 62 -9.62 -11.68 4.81
C LEU A 62 -9.09 -10.48 5.60
N LEU A 63 -9.86 -9.39 5.69
CA LEU A 63 -9.45 -8.17 6.39
C LEU A 63 -9.25 -8.39 7.90
N GLU A 64 -9.91 -9.40 8.46
CA GLU A 64 -9.93 -9.70 9.90
C GLU A 64 -8.96 -10.83 10.30
N ILE A 65 -8.17 -11.33 9.34
CA ILE A 65 -7.14 -12.34 9.57
C ILE A 65 -6.03 -11.76 10.44
N ASP A 66 -5.59 -12.57 11.39
CA ASP A 66 -4.40 -12.34 12.19
C ASP A 66 -3.14 -12.44 11.31
N CYS A 67 -2.45 -11.32 11.11
CA CYS A 67 -1.28 -11.17 10.26
C CYS A 67 -0.38 -10.02 10.71
N ASP A 68 0.87 -9.97 10.24
CA ASP A 68 1.76 -8.85 10.54
C ASP A 68 1.40 -7.61 9.68
N VAL A 69 1.10 -7.85 8.39
CA VAL A 69 0.87 -6.80 7.39
C VAL A 69 -0.40 -7.07 6.59
N LEU A 70 -1.32 -6.11 6.59
CA LEU A 70 -2.53 -6.11 5.76
C LEU A 70 -2.39 -5.09 4.62
N ILE A 71 -2.67 -5.52 3.38
CA ILE A 71 -2.49 -4.68 2.18
C ILE A 71 -3.81 -4.59 1.41
N PRO A 72 -4.69 -3.64 1.73
CA PRO A 72 -5.87 -3.38 0.91
C PRO A 72 -5.47 -2.78 -0.45
N ALA A 73 -5.66 -3.55 -1.52
CA ALA A 73 -5.23 -3.23 -2.89
C ALA A 73 -6.35 -3.37 -3.93
N ALA A 74 -7.61 -3.26 -3.49
CA ALA A 74 -8.79 -3.49 -4.32
C ALA A 74 -9.54 -2.19 -4.63
N ILE A 75 -10.57 -1.86 -3.84
CA ILE A 75 -11.41 -0.67 -3.97
C ILE A 75 -11.39 0.15 -2.68
N GLU A 76 -12.02 1.32 -2.71
CA GLU A 76 -12.17 2.23 -1.57
C GLU A 76 -13.11 1.66 -0.47
N ASN A 77 -13.03 2.26 0.73
CA ASN A 77 -13.96 2.04 1.84
C ASN A 77 -14.15 0.56 2.23
N GLN A 78 -13.09 -0.24 2.16
CA GLN A 78 -13.11 -1.65 2.59
C GLN A 78 -12.91 -1.78 4.09
N ILE A 79 -12.17 -0.85 4.70
CA ILE A 79 -11.98 -0.78 6.14
C ILE A 79 -12.82 0.39 6.67
N THR A 80 -13.91 0.04 7.34
CA THR A 80 -14.92 0.97 7.85
C THR A 80 -15.02 0.88 9.36
N LYS A 81 -15.79 1.79 9.96
CA LYS A 81 -16.13 1.73 11.39
C LYS A 81 -16.63 0.35 11.83
N ASP A 82 -17.31 -0.36 10.93
CA ASP A 82 -17.97 -1.63 11.25
C ASP A 82 -16.99 -2.81 11.37
N ASN A 83 -15.83 -2.77 10.71
CA ASN A 83 -14.83 -3.86 10.74
C ASN A 83 -13.47 -3.47 11.32
N ALA A 84 -13.15 -2.18 11.46
CA ALA A 84 -11.85 -1.72 11.96
C ALA A 84 -11.47 -2.30 13.33
N SER A 85 -12.45 -2.50 14.22
CA SER A 85 -12.22 -3.11 15.55
C SER A 85 -11.85 -4.59 15.52
N ARG A 86 -12.05 -5.26 14.38
CA ARG A 86 -11.74 -6.70 14.18
C ARG A 86 -10.45 -6.92 13.40
N ILE A 87 -9.82 -5.86 12.90
CA ILE A 87 -8.51 -5.94 12.24
C ILE A 87 -7.44 -6.23 13.29
N LYS A 88 -6.61 -7.23 12.99
CA LYS A 88 -5.57 -7.75 13.89
C LYS A 88 -4.15 -7.49 13.37
N ALA A 89 -4.03 -6.80 12.23
CA ALA A 89 -2.74 -6.51 11.63
C ALA A 89 -1.92 -5.55 12.49
N GLU A 90 -0.60 -5.71 12.50
CA GLU A 90 0.30 -4.72 13.13
C GLU A 90 0.48 -3.49 12.22
N VAL A 91 0.48 -3.70 10.91
CA VAL A 91 0.65 -2.66 9.88
C VAL A 91 -0.42 -2.80 8.80
N VAL A 92 -1.03 -1.68 8.41
CA VAL A 92 -1.91 -1.56 7.24
C VAL A 92 -1.20 -0.72 6.17
N VAL A 93 -1.04 -1.26 4.97
CA VAL A 93 -0.40 -0.57 3.83
C VAL A 93 -1.43 -0.29 2.75
N GLU A 94 -1.83 0.96 2.60
CA GLU A 94 -2.91 1.36 1.70
C GLU A 94 -2.46 1.39 0.23
N ALA A 95 -2.52 0.24 -0.43
CA ALA A 95 -2.13 0.14 -1.83
C ALA A 95 -3.24 0.60 -2.80
N ALA A 96 -4.50 0.63 -2.35
CA ALA A 96 -5.61 1.29 -3.03
C ALA A 96 -5.73 2.78 -2.61
N ASN A 97 -6.52 3.56 -3.35
CA ASN A 97 -6.89 4.91 -2.91
C ASN A 97 -8.08 4.85 -1.95
N GLY A 98 -7.96 5.48 -0.79
CA GLY A 98 -9.01 5.53 0.23
C GLY A 98 -9.59 4.18 0.68
N PRO A 99 -8.79 3.11 0.92
CA PRO A 99 -9.34 1.84 1.37
C PRO A 99 -9.90 1.91 2.80
N THR A 100 -9.46 2.89 3.59
CA THR A 100 -9.83 3.07 5.01
C THR A 100 -10.58 4.38 5.21
N THR A 101 -11.74 4.31 5.86
CA THR A 101 -12.52 5.50 6.23
C THR A 101 -11.83 6.31 7.35
N PRO A 102 -12.14 7.61 7.51
CA PRO A 102 -11.62 8.40 8.64
C PRO A 102 -11.96 7.80 10.00
N GLU A 103 -13.18 7.31 10.19
CA GLU A 103 -13.61 6.68 11.45
C GLU A 103 -12.83 5.39 11.73
N ALA A 104 -12.56 4.59 10.70
CA ALA A 104 -11.73 3.40 10.82
C ALA A 104 -10.28 3.75 11.14
N THR A 105 -9.74 4.82 10.54
CA THR A 105 -8.37 5.30 10.80
C THR A 105 -8.18 5.54 12.29
N THR A 106 -9.09 6.27 12.93
CA THR A 106 -9.05 6.49 14.39
C THR A 106 -9.08 5.20 15.19
N ILE A 107 -9.98 4.26 14.85
CA ILE A 107 -10.11 2.98 15.57
C ILE A 107 -8.83 2.15 15.48
N LEU A 108 -8.23 2.08 14.29
CA LEU A 108 -7.00 1.31 14.06
C LEU A 108 -5.81 1.93 14.82
N GLU A 109 -5.71 3.25 14.83
CA GLU A 109 -4.66 3.98 15.57
C GLU A 109 -4.79 3.81 17.08
N ASP A 110 -6.01 3.89 17.61
CA ASP A 110 -6.30 3.63 19.03
C ASP A 110 -5.91 2.19 19.42
N ASN A 111 -6.01 1.25 18.47
CA ASN A 111 -5.56 -0.13 18.62
C ASN A 111 -4.04 -0.32 18.42
N GLY A 112 -3.28 0.74 18.16
CA GLY A 112 -1.84 0.71 17.96
C GLY A 112 -1.39 0.20 16.58
N ILE A 113 -2.30 0.14 15.61
CA ILE A 113 -2.01 -0.34 14.25
C ILE A 113 -1.36 0.79 13.45
N LEU A 114 -0.22 0.52 12.82
CA LEU A 114 0.47 1.49 11.98
C LEU A 114 -0.16 1.53 10.58
N ILE A 115 -0.77 2.66 10.22
CA ILE A 115 -1.29 2.87 8.86
C ILE A 115 -0.26 3.62 8.02
N ILE A 116 0.18 3.00 6.92
CA ILE A 116 0.94 3.66 5.86
C ILE A 116 -0.07 4.21 4.84
N PRO A 117 -0.28 5.53 4.78
CA PRO A 117 -1.36 6.13 4.01
C PRO A 117 -1.12 6.00 2.51
N ASP A 118 -2.22 5.91 1.77
CA ASP A 118 -2.26 5.76 0.30
C ASP A 118 -1.37 6.74 -0.46
N ILE A 119 -1.36 8.01 -0.05
CA ILE A 119 -0.53 9.09 -0.63
C ILE A 119 0.97 8.77 -0.67
N VAL A 120 1.45 7.87 0.20
CA VAL A 120 2.84 7.36 0.17
C VAL A 120 2.88 5.95 -0.39
N ALA A 121 2.01 5.06 0.12
CA ALA A 121 2.05 3.62 -0.19
C ALA A 121 1.84 3.31 -1.67
N ASN A 122 0.98 4.08 -2.37
CA ASN A 122 0.67 3.87 -3.79
C ASN A 122 1.38 4.84 -4.74
N ALA A 123 2.26 5.71 -4.21
CA ALA A 123 2.92 6.79 -4.96
C ALA A 123 3.90 6.30 -6.04
N GLY A 124 4.23 5.01 -6.07
CA GLY A 124 5.22 4.45 -6.98
C GLY A 124 4.92 4.73 -8.46
N GLY A 125 3.65 4.68 -8.87
CA GLY A 125 3.24 5.02 -10.23
C GLY A 125 3.60 6.47 -10.61
N VAL A 126 3.27 7.42 -9.73
CA VAL A 126 3.57 8.85 -9.94
C VAL A 126 5.07 9.09 -9.96
N VAL A 127 5.82 8.43 -9.08
CA VAL A 127 7.28 8.54 -9.04
C VAL A 127 7.91 8.02 -10.33
N VAL A 128 7.47 6.86 -10.84
CA VAL A 128 8.00 6.32 -12.10
C VAL A 128 7.61 7.19 -13.29
N SER A 129 6.42 7.79 -13.32
CA SER A 129 6.06 8.80 -14.35
C SER A 129 6.96 10.04 -14.29
N TYR A 130 7.36 10.50 -13.10
CA TYR A 130 8.36 11.54 -12.96
C TYR A 130 9.73 11.10 -13.50
N LEU A 131 10.16 9.86 -13.21
CA LEU A 131 11.42 9.33 -13.75
C LEU A 131 11.38 9.19 -15.27
N GLU A 132 10.24 8.82 -15.85
CA GLU A 132 10.02 8.82 -17.30
C GLU A 132 10.19 10.23 -17.90
N TRP A 133 9.59 11.24 -17.27
CA TRP A 133 9.77 12.63 -17.69
C TRP A 133 11.24 13.07 -17.67
N VAL A 134 11.99 12.71 -16.63
CA VAL A 134 13.44 12.99 -16.55
C VAL A 134 14.21 12.30 -17.68
N GLN A 135 13.95 11.02 -17.93
CA GLN A 135 14.56 10.26 -19.03
C GLN A 135 14.30 10.93 -20.38
N ASN A 136 13.06 11.38 -20.62
CA ASN A 136 12.68 12.06 -21.86
C ASN A 136 13.41 13.40 -22.07
N LEU A 137 13.66 14.16 -21.00
CA LEU A 137 14.45 15.40 -21.08
C LEU A 137 15.90 15.13 -21.49
N HIS A 138 16.48 14.03 -21.01
CA HIS A 138 17.87 13.66 -21.29
C HIS A 138 18.04 12.74 -22.50
N ARG A 139 16.94 12.23 -23.07
CA ARG A 139 16.90 11.21 -24.15
C ARG A 139 17.73 9.97 -23.81
N GLU A 140 17.71 9.59 -22.54
CA GLU A 140 18.42 8.44 -22.00
C GLU A 140 17.42 7.52 -21.33
N HIS A 141 17.50 6.23 -21.63
CA HIS A 141 16.65 5.21 -21.03
C HIS A 141 17.45 4.41 -20.02
N TRP A 142 16.92 4.30 -18.81
CA TRP A 142 17.54 3.54 -17.73
C TRP A 142 17.09 2.08 -17.74
N SER A 143 17.91 1.22 -17.15
CA SER A 143 17.52 -0.17 -16.90
C SER A 143 16.41 -0.26 -15.85
N ALA A 144 15.69 -1.39 -15.81
CA ALA A 144 14.68 -1.62 -14.77
C ALA A 144 15.29 -1.59 -13.35
N GLU A 145 16.52 -2.08 -13.20
CA GLU A 145 17.27 -2.02 -11.93
C GLU A 145 17.51 -0.57 -11.48
N GLU A 146 17.94 0.29 -12.40
CA GLU A 146 18.19 1.69 -12.11
C GLU A 146 16.89 2.46 -11.79
N VAL A 147 15.81 2.20 -12.53
CA VAL A 147 14.48 2.77 -12.22
C VAL A 147 14.02 2.33 -10.83
N ASN A 148 14.18 1.04 -10.49
CA ASN A 148 13.77 0.49 -9.19
C ASN A 148 14.60 1.08 -8.05
N SER A 149 15.92 1.22 -8.19
CA SER A 149 16.78 1.84 -7.18
C SER A 149 16.41 3.30 -6.92
N ARG A 150 16.16 4.07 -8.00
CA ARG A 150 15.71 5.48 -7.89
C ARG A 150 14.31 5.59 -7.29
N LEU A 151 13.41 4.67 -7.63
CA LEU A 151 12.07 4.58 -7.05
C LEU A 151 12.15 4.31 -5.54
N GLU A 152 12.88 3.27 -5.14
CA GLU A 152 13.08 2.89 -3.74
C GLU A 152 13.62 4.06 -2.92
N ALA A 153 14.69 4.70 -3.38
CA ALA A 153 15.28 5.85 -2.69
C ALA A 153 14.27 6.99 -2.45
N LYS A 154 13.38 7.25 -3.41
CA LYS A 154 12.34 8.28 -3.29
C LYS A 154 11.22 7.86 -2.33
N ILE A 155 10.74 6.62 -2.43
CA ILE A 155 9.66 6.10 -1.57
C ILE A 155 10.14 5.96 -0.12
N VAL A 156 11.33 5.40 0.12
CA VAL A 156 11.91 5.28 1.46
C VAL A 156 12.10 6.64 2.11
N LYS A 157 12.62 7.62 1.35
CA LYS A 157 12.73 9.00 1.84
C LYS A 157 11.36 9.59 2.18
N ALA A 158 10.36 9.43 1.31
CA ALA A 158 9.02 9.95 1.56
C ALA A 158 8.36 9.31 2.79
N PHE A 159 8.51 7.98 2.96
CA PHE A 159 8.05 7.27 4.13
C PHE A 159 8.70 7.80 5.41
N ASN A 160 10.03 7.90 5.45
CA ASN A 160 10.75 8.41 6.63
C ASN A 160 10.38 9.87 6.93
N ASP A 161 10.31 10.74 5.92
CA ASP A 161 9.89 12.13 6.09
C ASP A 161 8.51 12.20 6.77
N VAL A 162 7.54 11.40 6.32
CA VAL A 162 6.17 11.34 6.87
C VAL A 162 6.15 10.72 8.27
N TYR A 163 6.85 9.60 8.46
CA TYR A 163 6.89 8.90 9.73
C TYR A 163 7.54 9.75 10.83
N ASP A 164 8.70 10.34 10.55
CA ASP A 164 9.39 11.19 11.52
C ASP A 164 8.57 12.45 11.84
N PHE A 165 7.92 13.03 10.83
CA PHE A 165 7.04 14.18 11.05
C PHE A 165 5.80 13.82 11.86
N SER A 166 5.19 12.66 11.63
CA SER A 166 4.03 12.20 12.40
C SER A 166 4.38 12.05 13.88
N LYS A 167 5.54 11.46 14.19
CA LYS A 167 6.05 11.36 15.57
C LYS A 167 6.36 12.72 16.18
N LYS A 168 6.98 13.61 15.43
CA LYS A 168 7.33 14.98 15.90
C LYS A 168 6.10 15.84 16.16
N ALA A 169 5.11 15.80 15.27
CA ALA A 169 3.89 16.59 15.35
C ALA A 169 2.81 15.93 16.21
N GLN A 170 3.01 14.67 16.64
CA GLN A 170 2.05 13.87 17.40
C GLN A 170 0.69 13.75 16.71
N VAL A 171 0.73 13.54 15.39
CA VAL A 171 -0.46 13.29 14.56
C VAL A 171 -0.28 11.97 13.82
N ASP A 172 -1.35 11.45 13.26
CA ASP A 172 -1.30 10.26 12.43
C ASP A 172 -0.51 10.46 11.12
N MET A 173 -0.12 9.36 10.48
CA MET A 173 0.67 9.43 9.25
C MET A 173 -0.09 10.06 8.07
N ARG A 174 -1.43 9.92 8.00
CA ARG A 174 -2.24 10.49 6.91
C ARG A 174 -2.28 12.02 7.03
N THR A 175 -2.53 12.52 8.23
CA THR A 175 -2.47 13.95 8.56
C THR A 175 -1.06 14.48 8.36
N ALA A 176 -0.03 13.77 8.84
CA ALA A 176 1.37 14.14 8.66
C ALA A 176 1.77 14.26 7.17
N ALA A 177 1.35 13.31 6.34
CA ALA A 177 1.61 13.35 4.91
C ALA A 177 0.98 14.58 4.24
N SER A 178 -0.27 14.89 4.60
CA SER A 178 -0.97 16.07 4.09
C SER A 178 -0.31 17.38 4.56
N MET A 179 0.07 17.46 5.84
CA MET A 179 0.79 18.60 6.41
C MET A 179 2.14 18.84 5.72
N LEU A 180 2.91 17.78 5.46
CA LEU A 180 4.18 17.87 4.73
C LEU A 180 3.98 18.28 3.28
N ALA A 181 2.97 17.74 2.60
CA ALA A 181 2.68 18.09 1.22
C ALA A 181 2.33 19.58 1.09
N VAL A 182 1.40 20.08 1.91
CA VAL A 182 1.02 21.50 1.95
C VAL A 182 2.19 22.38 2.40
N GLY A 183 2.95 21.94 3.40
CA GLY A 183 4.13 22.64 3.92
C GLY A 183 5.18 22.87 2.84
N ARG A 184 5.52 21.85 2.07
CA ARG A 184 6.49 21.95 0.96
C ARG A 184 6.06 22.97 -0.10
N VAL A 185 4.77 23.01 -0.46
CA VAL A 185 4.24 23.98 -1.42
C VAL A 185 4.26 25.39 -0.84
N SER A 186 3.83 25.55 0.41
CA SER A 186 3.88 26.82 1.14
C SER A 186 5.32 27.37 1.22
N ASP A 187 6.29 26.53 1.56
CA ASP A 187 7.68 26.94 1.72
C ASP A 187 8.31 27.33 0.38
N ALA A 188 7.98 26.62 -0.70
CA ALA A 188 8.39 27.01 -2.04
C ALA A 188 7.82 28.39 -2.43
N LEU A 189 6.53 28.63 -2.19
CA LEU A 189 5.88 29.92 -2.45
C LEU A 189 6.50 31.05 -1.62
N LYS A 190 6.77 30.82 -0.34
CA LYS A 190 7.44 31.81 0.54
C LYS A 190 8.86 32.11 0.10
N THR A 191 9.60 31.10 -0.35
CA THR A 191 10.99 31.23 -0.79
C THR A 191 11.10 31.99 -2.11
N LEU A 192 10.23 31.67 -3.07
CA LEU A 192 10.18 32.33 -4.38
C LEU A 192 9.58 33.74 -4.30
N GLY A 193 8.82 34.01 -3.25
CA GLY A 193 8.05 35.25 -3.09
C GLY A 193 6.82 35.28 -4.00
N LEU A 194 5.97 36.26 -3.78
CA LEU A 194 4.91 36.62 -4.72
C LEU A 194 5.51 37.67 -5.66
N TRP A 195 5.79 37.27 -6.90
CA TRP A 195 6.26 38.16 -7.98
C TRP A 195 5.15 38.32 -9.05
N PRO A 196 5.01 39.48 -9.73
CA PRO A 196 5.85 40.68 -9.61
C PRO A 196 5.91 41.26 -8.20
#